data_AF-A0A6N6WRN7-F1
#
_entry.id   AF-A0A6N6WRN7-F1
#
_cell.length_a   1.000
_cell.length_b   1.000
_cell.length_c   1.000
_cell.angle_alpha   90.00
_cell.angle_beta   90.00
_cell.angle_gamma   90.00
#
_symmetry.space_group_name_H-M   'P 1'
#
loop_
_entity.id
_entity.type
_entity.pdbx_description
1 polymer ?
#
loop_
_entity_poly.entity_id
_entity_poly.type
_entity_poly.pdbx_seq_one_letter_code
_entity_poly.pdbx_strand_id
1 'polypeptide(L)'
;QTHRALEDALLALEGGVRAFLVPSGLSAISLTFLALLSPGDHVVVSDSVYAPVRRLDKGLLQRLGIELTYVDPRDGQLEAAIRPHTRLIYTESPGSLLYEIYDLRAIARIAQRHGIALATDNTWASGILFRPLDAGADISILAVTKYVA
;
A
#
# COMPACT_ATOMS: atom_id res chain seq x y z
N GLN A 1 10.24 -1.85 -25.25
CA GLN A 1 11.10 -2.94 -24.75
C GLN A 1 11.70 -2.58 -23.40
N THR A 2 12.24 -1.37 -23.20
CA THR A 2 12.84 -0.92 -21.93
C THR A 2 11.92 -0.99 -20.71
N HIS A 3 10.68 -0.48 -20.80
CA HIS A 3 9.71 -0.55 -19.69
C HIS A 3 9.38 -1.98 -19.27
N ARG A 4 9.12 -2.87 -20.24
CA ARG A 4 8.82 -4.28 -19.97
C ARG A 4 9.97 -4.99 -19.27
N ALA A 5 11.21 -4.72 -19.68
CA ALA A 5 12.38 -5.31 -19.02
C ALA A 5 12.48 -4.93 -17.53
N LEU A 6 12.15 -3.68 -17.18
CA LEU A 6 12.10 -3.25 -15.78
C LEU A 6 10.90 -3.88 -15.04
N GLU A 7 9.72 -3.95 -15.67
CA GLU A 7 8.55 -4.63 -15.10
C GLU A 7 8.86 -6.11 -14.81
N ASP A 8 9.46 -6.83 -15.75
CA ASP A 8 9.84 -8.23 -15.61
C ASP A 8 10.87 -8.43 -14.49
N ALA A 9 11.84 -7.51 -14.37
CA ALA A 9 12.83 -7.54 -13.29
C ALA A 9 12.18 -7.34 -11.90
N LEU A 10 11.28 -6.36 -11.77
CA LEU A 10 10.53 -6.13 -10.53
C LEU A 10 9.63 -7.31 -10.18
N LEU A 11 9.01 -7.95 -11.18
CA LEU A 11 8.20 -9.15 -10.97
C LEU A 11 9.04 -10.32 -10.45
N ALA A 12 10.24 -10.52 -11.00
CA ALA A 12 11.16 -11.55 -10.53
C ALA A 12 11.62 -11.29 -9.08
N LEU A 13 11.76 -10.03 -8.67
CA LEU A 13 12.13 -9.65 -7.30
C LEU A 13 10.97 -9.92 -6.32
N GLU A 14 9.77 -9.46 -6.64
CA GLU A 14 8.62 -9.43 -5.73
C GLU A 14 7.74 -10.68 -5.79
N GLY A 15 7.88 -11.52 -6.83
CA GLY A 15 7.05 -12.70 -7.05
C GLY A 15 5.64 -12.40 -7.55
N GLY A 16 5.43 -11.22 -8.15
CA GLY A 16 4.13 -10.78 -8.65
C GLY A 16 3.77 -11.34 -10.03
N VAL A 17 2.51 -11.16 -10.43
CA VAL A 17 2.00 -11.61 -11.74
C VAL A 17 2.00 -10.51 -12.81
N ARG A 18 1.92 -9.24 -12.39
CA ARG A 18 1.92 -8.05 -13.26
C ARG A 18 2.53 -6.85 -12.53
N ALA A 19 3.30 -6.05 -13.26
CA ALA A 19 3.85 -4.79 -12.78
C ALA A 19 3.40 -3.65 -13.70
N PHE A 20 3.26 -2.45 -13.13
CA PHE A 20 2.90 -1.23 -13.85
C PHE A 20 3.92 -0.15 -13.51
N LEU A 21 4.55 0.43 -14.53
CA LEU A 21 5.41 1.59 -14.34
C LEU A 21 4.63 2.90 -14.41
N VAL A 22 4.97 3.78 -13.48
CA VAL A 22 4.39 5.11 -13.31
C VAL A 22 5.51 6.11 -13.00
N PRO A 23 5.31 7.42 -13.22
CA PRO A 23 6.41 8.39 -13.21
C PRO A 23 7.02 8.67 -11.81
N SER A 24 6.40 8.21 -10.72
CA SER A 24 6.95 8.35 -9.37
C SER A 24 6.32 7.38 -8.38
N GLY A 25 6.94 7.19 -7.21
CA GLY A 25 6.35 6.43 -6.10
C GLY A 25 5.01 7.01 -5.64
N LEU A 26 4.89 8.34 -5.54
CA LEU A 26 3.62 8.99 -5.20
C LEU A 26 2.54 8.75 -6.28
N SER A 27 2.93 8.66 -7.56
CA SER A 27 2.03 8.27 -8.63
C SER A 27 1.57 6.82 -8.51
N ALA A 28 2.44 5.90 -8.05
CA ALA A 28 2.10 4.49 -7.83
C ALA A 28 1.08 4.34 -6.69
N ILE A 29 1.32 5.05 -5.58
CA ILE A 29 0.37 5.17 -4.48
C ILE A 29 -0.94 5.74 -5.01
N SER A 30 -0.92 6.91 -5.64
CA SER A 30 -2.15 7.57 -6.13
C SER A 30 -2.94 6.69 -7.10
N LEU A 31 -2.26 6.01 -8.03
CA LEU A 31 -2.90 5.09 -8.96
C LEU A 31 -3.57 3.93 -8.22
N THR A 32 -2.91 3.37 -7.20
CA THR A 32 -3.48 2.28 -6.39
C THR A 32 -4.78 2.72 -5.72
N PHE A 33 -4.79 3.89 -5.06
CA PHE A 33 -6.00 4.43 -4.44
C PHE A 33 -7.11 4.68 -5.48
N LEU A 34 -6.80 5.32 -6.60
CA LEU A 34 -7.79 5.66 -7.64
C LEU A 34 -8.29 4.44 -8.43
N ALA A 35 -7.51 3.37 -8.53
CA ALA A 35 -7.90 2.15 -9.23
C ALA A 35 -8.82 1.26 -8.40
N LEU A 36 -8.72 1.32 -7.07
CA LEU A 36 -9.45 0.43 -6.16
C LEU A 36 -10.64 1.09 -5.47
N LEU A 37 -10.69 2.41 -5.44
CA LEU A 37 -11.67 3.15 -4.64
C LEU A 37 -12.56 4.03 -5.51
N SER A 38 -13.82 4.12 -5.08
CA SER A 38 -14.86 4.97 -5.63
C SER A 38 -15.38 5.95 -4.56
N PRO A 39 -16.12 7.01 -4.96
CA PRO A 39 -16.81 7.85 -3.99
C PRO A 39 -17.71 7.03 -3.05
N GLY A 40 -17.60 7.28 -1.74
CA GLY A 40 -18.29 6.53 -0.69
C GLY A 40 -17.51 5.34 -0.13
N ASP A 41 -16.36 4.98 -0.72
CA ASP A 41 -15.50 3.94 -0.17
C ASP A 41 -14.60 4.47 0.96
N HIS A 42 -14.16 3.54 1.80
CA HIS A 42 -13.29 3.80 2.93
C HIS A 42 -11.99 3.00 2.85
N VAL A 43 -10.94 3.57 3.42
CA VAL A 43 -9.62 3.02 3.55
C VAL A 43 -9.17 3.02 5.01
N VAL A 44 -8.47 1.97 5.42
CA VAL A 44 -7.66 1.98 6.66
C VAL A 44 -6.19 2.11 6.28
N VAL A 45 -5.49 3.11 6.83
CA VAL A 45 -4.08 3.41 6.54
C VAL A 45 -3.23 3.25 7.79
N SER A 46 -2.03 2.67 7.68
CA SER A 46 -1.08 2.70 8.79
C SER A 46 -0.65 4.14 9.14
N ASP A 47 -0.55 4.49 10.42
CA ASP A 47 -0.37 5.88 10.82
C ASP A 47 1.00 6.46 10.40
N SER A 48 2.05 5.63 10.37
CA SER A 48 3.41 6.03 9.99
C SER A 48 3.69 5.95 8.48
N VAL A 49 2.67 6.04 7.63
CA VAL A 49 2.87 6.16 6.17
C VAL A 49 3.63 7.41 5.76
N TYR A 50 4.26 7.32 4.59
CA TYR A 50 4.90 8.41 3.88
C TYR A 50 4.00 9.65 3.85
N ALA A 51 4.49 10.76 4.42
CA ALA A 51 3.68 11.94 4.70
C ALA A 51 2.86 12.50 3.50
N PRO A 52 3.34 12.42 2.24
CA PRO A 52 2.53 12.78 1.08
C PRO A 52 1.22 12.01 0.89
N VAL A 53 1.05 10.80 1.45
CA VAL A 53 -0.26 10.12 1.49
C VAL A 53 -1.31 10.99 2.17
N ARG A 54 -0.95 11.66 3.28
CA ARG A 54 -1.86 12.59 3.98
C ARG A 54 -2.16 13.86 3.19
N ARG A 55 -1.26 14.27 2.29
CA ARG A 55 -1.50 15.40 1.38
C ARG A 55 -2.42 14.99 0.23
N LEU A 56 -2.24 13.78 -0.29
CA LEU A 56 -3.11 13.18 -1.29
C LEU A 56 -4.54 13.03 -0.75
N ASP A 57 -4.67 12.54 0.49
CA ASP A 57 -5.93 12.46 1.23
C ASP A 57 -6.67 13.80 1.27
N LYS A 58 -6.05 14.81 1.91
CA LYS A 58 -6.65 16.16 2.07
C LYS A 58 -6.87 16.88 0.75
N GLY A 59 -5.98 16.68 -0.23
CA GLY A 59 -5.96 17.42 -1.48
C GLY A 59 -6.86 16.85 -2.57
N LEU A 60 -7.10 15.53 -2.55
CA LEU A 60 -7.80 14.81 -3.62
C LEU A 60 -8.82 13.82 -3.10
N LEU A 61 -8.44 12.85 -2.27
CA LEU A 61 -9.30 11.70 -1.94
C LEU A 61 -10.59 12.13 -1.22
N GLN A 62 -10.49 13.05 -0.25
CA GLN A 62 -11.68 13.60 0.42
C GLN A 62 -12.63 14.32 -0.56
N ARG A 63 -12.08 15.03 -1.56
CA ARG A 63 -12.88 15.70 -2.59
C ARG A 63 -13.56 14.72 -3.53
N LEU A 64 -12.99 13.52 -3.70
CA LEU A 64 -13.59 12.41 -4.43
C LEU A 64 -14.57 11.61 -3.55
N GLY A 65 -14.80 12.01 -2.30
CA GLY A 65 -15.70 11.31 -1.38
C GLY A 65 -15.13 9.99 -0.86
N ILE A 66 -13.80 9.81 -0.89
CA ILE A 66 -13.13 8.64 -0.31
C ILE A 66 -12.71 8.99 1.12
N GLU A 67 -13.06 8.13 2.06
CA GLU A 67 -12.76 8.32 3.48
C GLU A 67 -11.53 7.52 3.91
N LEU A 68 -10.69 8.10 4.76
CA LEU A 68 -9.49 7.44 5.28
C LEU A 68 -9.49 7.47 6.81
N THR A 69 -9.24 6.33 7.44
CA THR A 69 -8.92 6.23 8.87
C THR A 69 -7.47 5.82 9.04
N TYR A 70 -6.71 6.56 9.84
CA TYR A 70 -5.32 6.25 10.15
C TYR A 70 -5.23 5.55 11.51
N VAL A 71 -4.48 4.45 11.58
CA VAL A 71 -4.29 3.65 12.79
C VAL A 71 -2.87 3.10 12.86
N ASP A 72 -2.33 2.90 14.05
CA ASP A 72 -1.16 2.04 14.22
C ASP A 72 -1.60 0.56 14.25
N PRO A 73 -1.19 -0.28 13.29
CA PRO A 73 -1.52 -1.70 13.30
C PRO A 73 -1.04 -2.46 14.55
N ARG A 74 -0.02 -1.95 15.26
CA ARG A 74 0.55 -2.58 16.46
C ARG A 74 -0.36 -2.46 17.68
N ASP A 75 -1.24 -1.46 17.70
CA ASP A 75 -2.18 -1.21 18.79
C ASP A 75 -3.45 -2.08 18.73
N GLY A 76 -3.50 -3.01 17.75
CA GLY A 76 -4.64 -3.91 17.55
C GLY A 76 -5.91 -3.22 17.03
N GLN A 77 -5.83 -1.92 16.70
CA GLN A 77 -6.99 -1.12 16.29
C GLN A 77 -7.36 -1.29 14.81
N LEU A 78 -6.53 -1.96 14.01
CA LEU A 78 -6.75 -2.08 12.56
C LEU A 78 -8.10 -2.73 12.22
N GLU A 79 -8.44 -3.84 12.87
CA GLU A 79 -9.72 -4.52 12.61
C GLU A 79 -10.91 -3.71 13.11
N ALA A 80 -10.78 -3.00 14.24
CA ALA A 80 -11.82 -2.13 14.77
C ALA A 80 -12.10 -0.90 13.89
N ALA A 81 -11.13 -0.47 13.08
CA ALA A 81 -11.28 0.62 12.13
C ALA A 81 -11.97 0.21 10.82
N ILE A 82 -12.22 -1.08 10.60
CA ILE A 82 -12.94 -1.57 9.42
C ILE A 82 -14.42 -1.17 9.51
N ARG A 83 -14.95 -0.70 8.38
CA ARG A 83 -16.34 -0.27 8.18
C ARG A 83 -16.97 -1.10 7.07
N PRO A 84 -18.31 -1.14 6.94
CA PRO A 84 -18.98 -1.91 5.89
C PRO A 84 -18.57 -1.51 4.44
N HIS A 85 -18.14 -0.27 4.26
CA HIS A 85 -17.65 0.27 2.98
C HIS A 85 -16.11 0.37 2.92
N THR A 86 -15.37 -0.27 3.83
CA THR A 86 -13.91 -0.39 3.66
C THR A 86 -13.63 -1.26 2.44
N ARG A 87 -12.75 -0.79 1.55
CA ARG A 87 -12.34 -1.52 0.33
C ARG A 87 -10.84 -1.76 0.25
N LEU A 88 -10.05 -1.00 1.00
CA LEU A 88 -8.60 -1.14 1.00
C LEU A 88 -8.02 -0.94 2.40
N ILE A 89 -7.03 -1.78 2.73
CA ILE A 89 -6.05 -1.54 3.79
C ILE A 89 -4.75 -1.16 3.10
N TYR A 90 -4.19 -0.02 3.47
CA TYR A 90 -2.91 0.46 2.96
C TYR A 90 -1.88 0.51 4.09
N THR A 91 -0.75 -0.14 3.90
CA THR A 91 0.34 -0.16 4.89
C THR A 91 1.67 0.29 4.31
N GLU A 92 2.58 0.71 5.19
CA GLU A 92 3.99 0.91 4.87
C GLU A 92 4.82 0.31 6.01
N SER A 93 5.67 -0.67 5.71
CA SER A 93 6.48 -1.37 6.72
C SER A 93 7.85 -1.71 6.14
N PRO A 94 8.96 -1.20 6.71
CA PRO A 94 9.04 -0.22 7.80
C PRO A 94 8.28 1.09 7.54
N GLY A 95 7.69 1.65 8.60
CA GLY A 95 7.04 2.96 8.57
C GLY A 95 8.02 4.09 8.21
N SER A 96 7.50 5.15 7.59
CA SER A 96 8.29 6.32 7.24
C SER A 96 8.84 7.02 8.49
N LEU A 97 10.13 7.40 8.43
CA LEU A 97 10.91 8.10 9.46
C LEU A 97 11.24 7.28 10.71
N LEU A 98 10.24 6.62 11.31
CA LEU A 98 10.36 5.95 12.61
C LEU A 98 10.51 4.43 12.51
N TYR A 99 10.39 3.87 11.30
CA TYR A 99 10.68 2.46 10.98
C TYR A 99 9.85 1.43 11.77
N GLU A 100 8.60 1.74 12.07
CA GLU A 100 7.68 0.78 12.66
C GLU A 100 7.55 -0.45 11.75
N ILE A 101 7.74 -1.64 12.31
CA ILE A 101 7.56 -2.89 11.58
C ILE A 101 6.17 -3.45 11.90
N TYR A 102 5.44 -3.84 10.87
CA TYR A 102 4.11 -4.44 10.99
C TYR A 102 4.12 -5.92 10.62
N ASP A 103 3.33 -6.73 11.34
CA ASP A 103 3.08 -8.12 10.96
C ASP A 103 2.12 -8.16 9.77
N LEU A 104 2.69 -8.10 8.56
CA LEU A 104 1.90 -8.07 7.33
C LEU A 104 1.07 -9.35 7.13
N ARG A 105 1.52 -10.50 7.64
CA ARG A 105 0.73 -11.75 7.57
C ARG A 105 -0.49 -11.68 8.46
N ALA A 106 -0.38 -11.07 9.65
CA ALA A 106 -1.54 -10.81 10.50
C ALA A 106 -2.52 -9.85 9.84
N ILE A 107 -2.03 -8.77 9.21
CA ILE A 107 -2.87 -7.80 8.50
C ILE A 107 -3.56 -8.46 7.30
N ALA A 108 -2.83 -9.26 6.51
CA ALA A 108 -3.39 -10.01 5.39
C ALA A 108 -4.52 -10.96 5.82
N ARG A 109 -4.36 -11.65 6.96
CA ARG A 109 -5.44 -12.48 7.52
C ARG A 109 -6.67 -11.66 7.90
N ILE A 110 -6.50 -10.44 8.40
CA ILE A 110 -7.63 -9.53 8.68
C ILE A 110 -8.29 -9.13 7.34
N ALA A 111 -7.51 -8.62 6.39
CA ALA A 111 -7.98 -8.21 5.08
C ALA A 111 -8.80 -9.32 4.37
N GLN A 112 -8.27 -10.54 4.36
CA GLN A 112 -8.91 -11.70 3.75
C GLN A 112 -10.25 -12.06 4.42
N ARG A 113 -10.35 -12.03 5.75
CA ARG A 113 -11.61 -12.32 6.47
C ARG A 113 -12.73 -11.36 6.10
N HIS A 114 -12.37 -10.11 5.80
CA HIS A 114 -13.32 -9.05 5.46
C HIS A 114 -13.47 -8.85 3.95
N GLY A 115 -12.75 -9.60 3.11
CA GLY A 115 -12.78 -9.44 1.65
C GLY A 115 -12.25 -8.07 1.18
N ILE A 116 -11.27 -7.51 1.89
CA ILE A 116 -10.69 -6.19 1.65
C ILE A 116 -9.34 -6.36 0.96
N ALA A 117 -9.04 -5.52 -0.05
CA ALA A 117 -7.72 -5.53 -0.68
C ALA A 117 -6.64 -5.01 0.28
N LEU A 118 -5.44 -5.59 0.23
CA LEU A 118 -4.27 -5.15 0.97
C LEU A 118 -3.19 -4.64 0.01
N ALA A 119 -2.89 -3.35 0.08
CA ALA A 119 -1.74 -2.75 -0.60
C ALA A 119 -0.67 -2.36 0.42
N THR A 120 0.60 -2.57 0.08
CA THR A 120 1.70 -2.13 0.93
C THR A 120 2.78 -1.40 0.14
N ASP A 121 3.26 -0.29 0.69
CA ASP A 121 4.49 0.35 0.24
C ASP A 121 5.67 -0.45 0.80
N ASN A 122 6.45 -1.03 -0.12
CA ASN A 122 7.60 -1.89 0.13
C ASN A 122 8.93 -1.18 -0.21
N THR A 123 8.90 0.15 -0.37
CA THR A 123 10.05 0.94 -0.83
C THR A 123 11.30 0.68 0.01
N TRP A 124 11.18 0.60 1.33
CA TRP A 124 12.29 0.34 2.23
C TRP A 124 12.94 -1.02 2.03
N ALA A 125 12.16 -2.05 1.70
CA ALA A 125 12.69 -3.39 1.47
C ALA A 125 13.20 -3.60 0.04
N SER A 126 12.89 -2.66 -0.87
CA SER A 126 13.33 -2.61 -2.27
C SER A 126 12.96 -3.85 -3.12
N GLY A 127 12.01 -4.67 -2.66
CA GLY A 127 11.68 -5.96 -3.26
C GLY A 127 12.72 -7.07 -3.04
N ILE A 128 13.84 -6.77 -2.35
CA ILE A 128 14.94 -7.72 -2.09
C ILE A 128 14.84 -8.27 -0.66
N LEU A 129 14.63 -7.40 0.32
CA LEU A 129 14.67 -7.76 1.74
C LEU A 129 13.35 -8.35 2.24
N PHE A 130 12.24 -8.06 1.55
CA PHE A 130 10.92 -8.53 1.93
C PHE A 130 10.01 -8.63 0.71
N ARG A 131 9.26 -9.73 0.64
CA ARG A 131 8.27 -10.02 -0.40
C ARG A 131 6.86 -9.95 0.20
N PRO A 132 6.20 -8.79 0.10
CA PRO A 132 4.88 -8.61 0.72
C PRO A 132 3.79 -9.45 0.06
N LEU A 133 3.93 -9.79 -1.22
CA LEU A 133 2.99 -10.66 -1.93
C LEU A 133 2.97 -12.07 -1.32
N ASP A 134 4.15 -12.62 -0.98
CA ASP A 134 4.28 -13.90 -0.25
C ASP A 134 3.75 -13.83 1.20
N ALA A 135 3.61 -12.61 1.74
CA ALA A 135 3.03 -12.35 3.05
C ALA A 135 1.50 -12.14 3.00
N GLY A 136 0.90 -12.13 1.81
CA GLY A 136 -0.54 -12.02 1.59
C GLY A 136 -1.05 -10.63 1.24
N ALA A 137 -0.17 -9.68 0.88
CA ALA A 137 -0.62 -8.45 0.23
C ALA A 137 -1.04 -8.73 -1.22
N ASP A 138 -2.06 -8.03 -1.69
CA ASP A 138 -2.52 -8.10 -3.08
C ASP A 138 -1.66 -7.22 -3.99
N ILE A 139 -1.17 -6.09 -3.45
CA ILE A 139 -0.39 -5.09 -4.20
C ILE A 139 0.85 -4.70 -3.40
N SER A 140 2.00 -4.73 -4.07
CA SER A 140 3.24 -4.14 -3.57
C SER A 140 3.57 -2.88 -4.37
N ILE A 141 3.92 -1.81 -3.66
CA ILE A 141 4.23 -0.50 -4.23
C ILE A 141 5.68 -0.18 -3.95
N LEU A 142 6.41 0.28 -4.97
CA LEU A 142 7.81 0.69 -4.87
C LEU A 142 8.00 2.10 -5.40
N ALA A 143 8.66 2.95 -4.61
CA ALA A 143 9.33 4.14 -5.13
C ALA A 143 10.71 3.75 -5.67
N VAL A 144 10.76 3.28 -6.92
CA VAL A 144 12.00 2.89 -7.63
C VAL A 144 13.05 4.00 -7.66
N THR A 145 12.62 5.26 -7.53
CA THR A 145 13.50 6.45 -7.39
C THR A 145 14.48 6.40 -6.20
N LYS A 146 14.32 5.46 -5.25
CA LYS A 146 15.17 5.33 -4.07
C LYS A 146 16.23 4.24 -4.26
N TYR A 147 16.02 3.06 -3.67
CA TYR A 147 17.06 2.02 -3.56
C TYR A 147 17.29 1.22 -4.83
N VAL A 148 16.35 1.25 -5.77
CA VAL A 148 16.39 0.45 -7.00
C VAL A 148 17.14 1.17 -8.13
N ALA A 149 17.19 2.51 -8.10
CA ALA A 149 17.83 3.35 -9.11
C ALA A 149 19.36 3.40 -9.01
#